data_AF-A0A553ZL32-F1
#
_entry.id   AF-A0A553ZL32-F1
#
_cell.length_a   1.000
_cell.length_b   1.000
_cell.length_c   1.000
_cell.angle_alpha   90.00
_cell.angle_beta   90.00
_cell.angle_gamma   90.00
#
_symmetry.space_group_name_H-M   'P 1'
#
loop_
_entity.id
_entity.type
_entity.pdbx_description
1 polymer ?
#
loop_
_entity_poly.entity_id
_entity_poly.type
_entity_poly.pdbx_seq_one_letter_code
_entity_poly.pdbx_strand_id
1 'polypeptide(L)' 'MFRRREPVPFAFVAEADRFRSNVTPPPRERASRSQLAGRTLITLTLVGGLAGSLLFGIPALQQEAPGAVSTHQSEAAHR' A
#
# COMPACT_ATOMS: atom_id res chain seq x y z
N MET A 1 -32.56 -17.00 -34.36
CA MET A 1 -31.54 -17.03 -35.42
C MET A 1 -30.24 -17.55 -34.83
N PHE A 2 -29.92 -18.84 -35.02
CA PHE A 2 -28.65 -19.43 -34.59
C PHE A 2 -27.57 -19.07 -35.63
N ARG A 3 -26.68 -18.13 -35.31
CA ARG A 3 -25.46 -17.91 -36.09
C ARG A 3 -24.55 -19.11 -35.85
N ARG A 4 -24.29 -19.89 -36.91
CA ARG A 4 -23.25 -20.93 -36.93
C ARG A 4 -21.93 -20.25 -36.60
N ARG A 5 -21.38 -20.54 -35.42
CA ARG A 5 -20.00 -20.18 -35.06
C ARG A 5 -19.11 -21.23 -35.67
N GLU A 6 -18.25 -20.83 -36.59
CA GLU A 6 -17.23 -21.69 -37.17
C GLU A 6 -16.31 -22.23 -36.05
N PRO A 7 -15.98 -23.53 -36.07
CA PRO A 7 -15.02 -24.09 -35.13
C PRO A 7 -13.63 -23.54 -35.48
N VAL A 8 -13.16 -22.55 -34.72
CA VAL A 8 -11.77 -22.11 -34.81
C VAL A 8 -10.87 -23.24 -34.30
N PRO A 9 -9.80 -23.60 -35.04
CA PRO A 9 -9.01 -24.82 -34.79
C PRO A 9 -8.24 -24.85 -33.46
N PHE A 10 -8.25 -23.75 -32.71
CA PHE A 10 -7.72 -23.65 -31.34
C PHE A 10 -8.68 -22.86 -30.47
N ALA A 11 -9.95 -23.25 -30.40
CA ALA A 11 -10.79 -22.78 -29.31
C ALA A 11 -10.17 -23.31 -28.00
N PHE A 12 -9.36 -22.48 -27.32
CA PHE A 12 -9.03 -22.65 -25.91
C PHE A 12 -10.33 -22.42 -25.15
N VAL A 13 -11.21 -23.43 -25.18
CA VAL A 13 -12.17 -23.63 -24.10
C VAL A 13 -11.27 -23.73 -22.89
N ALA A 14 -11.22 -22.66 -22.10
CA ALA A 14 -10.50 -22.69 -20.85
C ALA A 14 -11.09 -23.88 -20.12
N GLU A 15 -10.31 -24.95 -20.04
CA GLU A 15 -10.68 -26.20 -19.40
C GLU A 15 -10.74 -26.00 -17.86
N ALA A 16 -10.96 -24.76 -17.44
CA ALA A 16 -11.14 -24.27 -16.08
C ALA A 16 -12.26 -25.01 -15.36
N ASP A 17 -13.25 -25.53 -16.09
CA ASP A 17 -14.30 -26.37 -15.50
C ASP A 17 -13.91 -27.86 -15.37
N ARG A 18 -12.92 -28.36 -16.12
CA ARG A 18 -12.43 -29.76 -16.02
C ARG A 18 -11.49 -29.97 -14.83
N PHE A 19 -10.83 -28.91 -14.35
CA PHE A 19 -9.92 -28.95 -13.20
C PHE A 19 -10.50 -28.34 -11.92
N ARG A 20 -11.82 -28.31 -11.77
CA ARG A 20 -12.41 -28.06 -10.45
C ARG A 20 -12.20 -29.31 -9.61
N SER A 21 -11.24 -29.26 -8.70
CA SER A 21 -11.11 -30.33 -7.70
C SER A 21 -12.45 -30.42 -6.95
N ASN A 22 -12.99 -31.63 -6.77
CA ASN A 22 -14.13 -31.90 -5.89
C ASN A 22 -13.80 -31.66 -4.40
N VAL A 23 -12.66 -31.00 -4.13
CA VAL A 23 -12.18 -30.69 -2.80
C VAL A 23 -12.60 -29.27 -2.52
N THR A 24 -13.61 -29.13 -1.67
CA THR A 24 -13.95 -27.83 -1.07
C THR A 24 -12.68 -27.25 -0.46
N PRO A 25 -12.26 -26.03 -0.84
CA PRO A 25 -11.09 -25.40 -0.23
C PRO A 25 -11.21 -25.43 1.29
N PRO A 26 -10.13 -25.75 2.02
CA PRO A 26 -10.19 -25.75 3.47
C PRO A 26 -10.68 -24.37 3.96
N PRO A 27 -11.49 -24.32 5.03
CA PRO A 27 -11.96 -23.06 5.59
C PRO A 27 -10.77 -22.14 5.89
N ARG A 28 -10.92 -20.85 5.60
CA ARG A 28 -9.90 -19.86 5.93
C ARG A 28 -9.67 -19.88 7.44
N GLU A 29 -8.41 -20.09 7.84
CA GLU A 29 -8.04 -20.07 9.25
C GLU A 29 -8.23 -18.64 9.80
N ARG A 30 -8.85 -18.56 10.98
CA ARG A 30 -9.05 -17.27 11.65
C ARG A 30 -7.74 -16.84 12.29
N ALA A 31 -7.44 -15.55 12.22
CA ALA A 31 -6.27 -15.01 12.90
C ALA A 31 -6.34 -15.32 14.40
N SER A 32 -5.23 -15.83 14.95
CA SER A 32 -5.11 -16.04 16.38
C SER A 32 -5.05 -14.69 17.12
N ARG A 33 -5.33 -14.70 18.43
CA ARG A 33 -5.22 -13.49 19.26
C ARG A 33 -3.81 -12.89 19.24
N SER A 34 -2.77 -13.72 19.20
CA SER A 34 -1.39 -13.25 19.12
C SER A 34 -1.05 -12.63 17.77
N GLN A 35 -1.58 -13.17 16.67
CA GLN A 35 -1.42 -12.57 15.34
C GLN A 35 -2.09 -11.20 15.24
N LEU A 36 -3.29 -11.06 15.82
CA LEU A 36 -3.98 -9.78 15.86
C LEU A 36 -3.19 -8.77 16.71
N ALA A 37 -2.80 -9.15 17.92
CA ALA A 37 -2.00 -8.30 18.82
C ALA A 37 -0.68 -7.85 18.17
N GLY A 38 0.03 -8.75 17.49
CA GLY A 38 1.26 -8.42 16.78
C GLY A 38 1.04 -7.40 15.67
N ARG A 39 0.03 -7.62 14.81
CA ARG A 39 -0.32 -6.67 13.72
C ARG A 39 -0.72 -5.30 14.26
N THR A 40 -1.50 -5.27 15.34
CA THR A 40 -1.91 -4.01 15.96
C THR A 40 -0.73 -3.25 16.57
N LEU A 41 0.17 -3.95 17.27
CA LEU A 41 1.35 -3.32 17.87
C LEU A 41 2.26 -2.71 16.81
N ILE A 42 2.56 -3.46 15.73
CA ILE A 42 3.38 -2.95 14.62
C ILE A 42 2.75 -1.70 14.02
N THR A 43 1.45 -1.73 13.73
CA THR A 43 0.73 -0.60 13.13
C THR A 43 0.76 0.62 14.05
N LEU A 44 0.49 0.43 15.35
CA LEU A 44 0.51 1.50 16.34
C LEU A 44 1.91 2.12 16.49
N THR A 45 2.96 1.31 16.52
CA THR A 45 4.34 1.82 16.60
C THR A 45 4.70 2.64 15.38
N LEU A 46 4.33 2.18 14.17
CA LEU A 46 4.61 2.91 12.94
C LEU A 46 3.91 4.28 12.92
N VAL A 47 2.61 4.28 13.24
CA VAL A 47 1.80 5.51 13.28
C VAL A 47 2.28 6.45 14.39
N GLY A 48 2.57 5.93 15.57
CA GLY A 48 3.07 6.71 16.69
C GLY A 48 4.44 7.33 16.42
N GLY A 49 5.36 6.58 15.81
CA GLY A 49 6.66 7.09 15.38
C GLY A 49 6.54 8.18 14.32
N LEU A 50 5.67 7.99 13.33
CA LEU A 50 5.41 9.00 12.31
C LEU A 50 4.79 10.26 12.90
N ALA A 51 3.75 10.12 13.73
CA ALA A 51 3.10 11.25 14.40
C ALA A 51 4.08 12.01 15.30
N GLY A 52 4.90 11.30 16.08
CA GLY A 52 5.96 11.89 16.90
C GLY A 52 6.98 12.64 16.06
N SER A 53 7.44 12.05 14.94
CA SER A 53 8.35 12.72 14.02
C SER A 53 7.77 14.01 13.45
N LEU A 54 6.47 14.09 13.19
CA LEU A 54 5.84 15.33 12.74
C LEU A 54 5.71 16.35 13.87
N LEU A 55 5.26 15.90 15.05
CA LEU A 55 5.09 16.76 16.22
C LEU A 55 6.40 17.43 16.64
N PHE A 56 7.52 16.71 16.59
CA PHE A 56 8.82 17.23 17.01
C PHE A 56 9.67 17.74 15.85
N GLY A 57 9.58 17.10 14.68
CA GLY A 57 10.41 17.43 13.52
C GLY A 57 10.02 18.74 12.87
N ILE A 58 8.72 19.06 12.75
CA ILE A 58 8.30 20.33 12.14
C ILE A 58 8.77 21.53 12.97
N PRO A 59 8.55 21.60 14.30
CA PRO A 59 9.11 22.68 15.11
C PRO A 59 10.64 22.74 15.06
N ALA A 60 11.33 21.60 15.01
CA ALA A 60 12.79 21.59 14.91
C ALA A 60 13.31 22.18 13.58
N LEU A 61 12.53 22.11 12.51
CA LEU A 61 12.83 22.72 11.22
C LEU A 61 12.39 24.19 11.14
N GLN A 62 11.51 24.63 12.04
CA GLN A 62 11.12 26.03 12.16
C GLN A 62 12.23 26.77 12.91
N GLN A 63 13.22 27.24 12.15
CA GLN A 63 14.17 28.20 12.67
C GLN A 63 13.40 29.48 13.00
N GLU A 64 13.42 29.86 14.27
CA GLU A 64 12.73 31.03 14.80
C GLU A 64 13.10 32.23 13.92
N ALA A 65 12.12 32.77 13.20
CA ALA A 65 12.29 33.94 12.36
C ALA A 65 11.86 35.17 13.18
N PRO A 66 12.75 35.84 13.91
CA PRO A 66 12.49 37.19 14.34
C PRO A 66 12.59 38.08 13.09
N GLY A 67 11.45 38.33 12.44
CA GLY A 67 11.33 39.24 11.32
C GLY A 67 11.31 38.54 9.97
N ALA A 68 10.12 38.52 9.36
CA ALA A 68 9.90 38.08 7.99
C ALA A 68 10.57 39.03 6.98
N VAL A 69 11.90 38.99 6.83
CA VAL A 69 12.63 39.40 5.61
C VAL A 69 13.93 38.59 5.54
N SER A 70 13.84 37.31 5.18
CA SER A 70 15.01 36.53 4.77
C SER A 70 14.91 36.28 3.28
N THR A 71 15.39 37.24 2.50
CA THR A 71 15.72 37.09 1.08
C THR A 71 16.48 35.78 0.87
N HIS A 72 15.93 34.88 0.05
CA HIS A 72 16.66 33.75 -0.52
C HIS A 72 17.80 34.30 -1.40
N GLN A 73 18.99 34.47 -0.81
CA GLN A 73 20.21 34.76 -1.56
C GLN A 73 20.76 33.43 -2.09
N SER A 74 20.61 33.19 -3.40
CA SER A 74 21.25 32.07 -4.08
C SER A 74 22.73 32.36 -4.31
N GLU A 75 23.62 31.71 -3.57
CA GLU A 75 25.08 31.76 -3.82
C GLU A 75 25.49 31.20 -5.19
N ALA A 76 24.59 30.47 -5.87
CA ALA A 76 24.83 29.96 -7.22
C ALA A 76 24.87 31.04 -8.32
N ALA A 77 24.44 32.27 -8.02
CA ALA A 77 24.51 33.39 -8.96
C ALA A 77 25.87 34.11 -8.97
N HIS A 78 26.80 33.73 -8.09
CA HIS A 78 28.14 34.34 -8.00
C HIS A 78 29.22 33.36 -8.51
N ARG A 79 29.23 33.09 -9.81
CA ARG A 79 30.40 32.55 -10.51
C ARG A 79 30.51 33.11 -11.91
#